data_AF-K2SA24-F1
#
_entry.id   AF-K2SA24-F1
#
_cell.length_a   1.000
_cell.length_b   1.000
_cell.length_c   1.000
_cell.angle_alpha   90.00
_cell.angle_beta   90.00
_cell.angle_gamma   90.00
#
_symmetry.space_group_name_H-M   'P 1'
#
loop_
_entity.id
_entity.type
_entity.pdbx_description
1 polymer ?
#
loop_
_entity_poly.entity_id
_entity_poly.type
_entity_poly.pdbx_seq_one_letter_code
_entity_poly.pdbx_strand_id
1 'polypeptide(L)'
;MTVNLGQGANCAIEDVAVLCNILHHALNEKANSELSDQDVEALLRRFHKEHFPRVSRVYDMSWSVTRVHARDGSMRKFVGRYVAPYFGERLQGRLFNLMADAAKIDFLPLPRASRSGWEEYRSSERNALLWASSLALLIVLIALFTGRSYW
;
A
#
# COMPACT_ATOMS: atom_id res chain seq x y z
N MET A 1 5.34 7.79 9.56
CA MET A 1 4.21 8.06 8.63
C MET A 1 3.59 9.41 8.99
N THR A 2 3.04 10.14 8.01
CA THR A 2 2.35 11.43 8.23
C THR A 2 0.84 11.23 8.37
N VAL A 3 0.14 12.23 8.93
CA VAL A 3 -1.30 12.13 9.24
C VAL A 3 -2.21 12.31 8.04
N ASN A 4 -1.72 12.89 6.94
CA ASN A 4 -2.57 13.31 5.82
C ASN A 4 -3.30 12.17 5.10
N LEU A 5 -2.77 10.95 5.16
CA LEU A 5 -3.42 9.76 4.60
C LEU A 5 -4.44 9.14 5.56
N GLY A 6 -4.41 9.49 6.85
CA GLY A 6 -5.33 8.95 7.86
C GLY A 6 -5.11 7.48 8.21
N GLN A 7 -3.98 6.87 7.83
CA GLN A 7 -3.74 5.42 7.99
C GLN A 7 -2.96 5.04 9.25
N GLY A 8 -2.67 6.00 10.14
CA GLY A 8 -1.94 5.74 11.40
C GLY A 8 -2.55 4.61 12.22
N ALA A 9 -3.80 4.80 12.63
CA ALA A 9 -4.51 3.82 13.45
C ALA A 9 -4.79 2.52 12.68
N ASN A 10 -5.13 2.62 11.39
CA ASN A 10 -5.40 1.44 10.55
C ASN A 10 -4.15 0.56 10.41
N CYS A 11 -2.98 1.15 10.17
CA CYS A 11 -1.72 0.41 10.15
C CYS A 11 -1.44 -0.29 11.47
N ALA A 12 -1.66 0.37 12.62
CA ALA A 12 -1.48 -0.27 13.92
C ALA A 12 -2.44 -1.45 14.14
N ILE A 13 -3.68 -1.34 13.66
CA ILE A 13 -4.65 -2.46 13.69
C ILE A 13 -4.20 -3.61 12.76
N GLU A 14 -3.69 -3.28 11.57
CA GLU A 14 -3.11 -4.27 10.65
C GLU A 14 -1.88 -4.96 11.24
N ASP A 15 -0.98 -4.22 11.90
CA ASP A 15 0.20 -4.75 12.59
C ASP A 15 -0.23 -5.81 13.62
N VAL A 16 -1.24 -5.49 14.43
CA VAL A 16 -1.81 -6.42 15.42
C VAL A 16 -2.44 -7.63 14.75
N ALA A 17 -3.20 -7.44 13.66
CA ALA A 17 -3.82 -8.55 12.94
C ALA A 17 -2.78 -9.54 12.39
N VAL A 18 -1.72 -9.04 11.74
CA VAL A 18 -0.64 -9.90 11.22
C VAL A 18 0.09 -10.61 12.36
N LEU A 19 0.45 -9.89 13.43
CA LEU A 19 1.14 -10.49 14.57
C LEU A 19 0.30 -11.59 15.22
N CYS A 20 -1.00 -11.36 15.41
CA CYS A 20 -1.93 -12.35 15.94
C CYS A 20 -2.02 -13.59 15.05
N ASN A 21 -2.09 -13.43 13.72
CA ASN A 21 -2.15 -14.56 12.80
C ASN A 21 -0.87 -15.41 12.87
N ILE A 22 0.30 -14.77 12.86
CA ILE A 22 1.59 -15.47 12.97
C ILE A 22 1.70 -16.19 14.32
N LEU A 23 1.32 -15.53 15.42
CA LEU A 23 1.34 -16.11 16.76
C LEU A 23 0.39 -17.31 16.87
N HIS A 24 -0.84 -17.18 16.37
CA HIS A 24 -1.81 -18.25 16.35
C HIS A 24 -1.30 -19.47 15.56
N HIS A 25 -0.66 -19.25 14.41
CA HIS A 25 -0.02 -20.32 13.65
C HIS A 25 1.11 -21.01 14.45
N ALA A 26 2.02 -20.23 15.05
CA ALA A 26 3.14 -20.78 15.81
C ALA A 26 2.69 -21.60 17.03
N LEU A 27 1.66 -21.14 17.75
CA LEU A 27 1.10 -21.87 18.90
C LEU A 27 0.43 -23.18 18.47
N ASN A 28 -0.30 -23.18 17.35
CA ASN A 28 -0.94 -24.38 16.84
C ASN A 28 0.09 -25.42 16.35
N GLU A 29 1.18 -25.00 15.71
CA GLU A 29 2.26 -25.89 15.28
C GLU A 29 2.94 -26.58 16.48
N LYS A 30 2.96 -25.95 17.65
CA LYS A 30 3.51 -26.50 18.89
C LYS A 30 2.47 -27.16 19.81
N ALA A 31 1.26 -27.41 19.32
CA ALA A 31 0.15 -27.94 20.12
C ALA A 31 -0.10 -27.15 21.43
N ASN A 32 0.01 -25.82 21.35
CA ASN A 32 -0.13 -24.88 22.46
C ASN A 32 0.92 -25.03 23.58
N SER A 33 2.09 -25.56 23.26
CA SER A 33 3.25 -25.53 24.16
C SER A 33 3.88 -24.13 24.23
N GLU A 34 4.64 -23.86 25.28
CA GLU A 34 5.36 -22.59 25.46
C GLU A 34 6.36 -22.33 24.32
N LEU A 35 6.41 -21.07 23.86
CA LEU A 35 7.38 -20.63 22.85
C LEU A 35 8.71 -20.31 23.55
N SER A 36 9.80 -20.87 23.05
CA SER A 36 11.14 -20.49 23.51
C SER A 36 11.52 -19.12 22.95
N ASP A 37 12.54 -18.47 23.54
CA ASP A 37 13.07 -17.19 23.05
C ASP A 37 13.48 -17.25 21.58
N GLN A 38 14.03 -18.38 21.12
CA GLN A 38 14.40 -18.58 19.71
C GLN A 38 13.18 -18.63 18.79
N ASP A 39 12.08 -19.21 19.25
CA ASP A 39 10.83 -19.23 18.49
C ASP A 39 10.23 -17.82 18.40
N VAL A 40 10.27 -17.07 19.50
CA VAL A 40 9.80 -15.68 19.54
C VAL A 40 10.64 -14.80 18.60
N GLU A 41 11.97 -14.96 18.60
CA GLU A 41 12.83 -14.23 17.68
C GLU A 41 12.52 -14.58 16.21
N ALA A 42 12.38 -15.87 15.89
CA ALA A 42 12.01 -16.32 14.56
C ALA A 42 10.65 -15.77 14.12
N LEU A 43 9.68 -15.75 15.03
CA LEU A 43 8.35 -15.19 14.84
C LEU A 43 8.41 -13.70 14.50
N LEU A 44 9.14 -12.90 15.28
CA LEU A 44 9.28 -11.46 15.05
C LEU A 44 10.02 -11.16 13.74
N ARG A 45 11.03 -11.95 13.38
CA ARG A 45 11.70 -11.85 12.07
C ARG A 45 10.74 -12.16 10.92
N ARG A 46 9.87 -13.17 11.09
CA ARG A 46 8.82 -13.51 10.12
C ARG A 46 7.80 -12.37 9.99
N PHE A 47 7.31 -11.83 11.11
CA PHE A 47 6.44 -10.66 11.14
C PHE A 47 7.04 -9.49 10.36
N HIS A 48 8.30 -9.14 10.64
CA HIS A 48 8.97 -8.06 9.93
C HIS A 48 9.07 -8.35 8.42
N LYS A 49 9.47 -9.57 8.03
CA LYS A 49 9.61 -9.97 6.63
C LYS A 49 8.28 -9.91 5.87
N GLU A 50 7.19 -10.35 6.48
CA GLU A 50 5.86 -10.39 5.85
C GLU A 50 5.20 -9.00 5.82
N HIS A 51 5.34 -8.21 6.89
CA HIS A 51 4.57 -6.98 7.05
C HIS A 51 5.31 -5.70 6.61
N PHE A 52 6.64 -5.67 6.71
CA PHE A 52 7.40 -4.45 6.38
C PHE A 52 7.13 -3.94 4.95
N PRO A 53 7.09 -4.78 3.89
CA PRO A 53 6.78 -4.29 2.54
C PRO A 53 5.40 -3.62 2.43
N ARG A 54 4.42 -4.08 3.20
CA ARG A 54 3.06 -3.50 3.26
C ARG A 54 3.10 -2.11 3.91
N VAL A 55 3.74 -1.99 5.06
CA VAL A 55 3.87 -0.73 5.80
C VAL A 55 4.67 0.31 5.00
N SER A 56 5.75 -0.10 4.32
CA SER A 56 6.52 0.79 3.45
C SER A 56 5.67 1.40 2.35
N ARG A 57 4.78 0.63 1.70
CA ARG A 57 3.87 1.17 0.67
C ARG A 57 2.92 2.23 1.24
N VAL A 58 2.38 2.02 2.45
CA VAL A 58 1.52 3.03 3.09
C VAL A 58 2.33 4.26 3.47
N TYR A 59 3.56 4.07 3.97
CA TYR A 59 4.47 5.15 4.30
C TYR A 59 4.77 6.03 3.08
N ASP A 60 5.17 5.43 1.95
CA ASP A 60 5.52 6.15 0.72
C ASP A 60 4.32 6.91 0.15
N MET A 61 3.13 6.29 0.21
CA MET A 61 1.89 6.94 -0.19
C MET A 61 1.58 8.14 0.71
N SER A 62 1.69 7.97 2.03
CA SER A 62 1.41 9.03 2.99
C SER A 62 2.39 10.19 2.85
N TRP A 63 3.68 9.88 2.68
CA TRP A 63 4.73 10.86 2.40
C TRP A 63 4.42 11.66 1.12
N SER A 64 4.05 10.97 0.04
CA SER A 64 3.73 11.61 -1.25
C SER A 64 2.52 12.53 -1.13
N VAL A 65 1.45 12.06 -0.48
CA VAL A 65 0.21 12.82 -0.25
C VAL A 65 0.49 14.09 0.55
N THR A 66 1.24 13.98 1.66
CA THR A 66 1.60 15.16 2.46
C THR A 66 2.34 16.20 1.64
N ARG A 67 3.31 15.80 0.81
CA ARG A 67 4.09 16.77 0.03
C ARG A 67 3.31 17.38 -1.12
N VAL A 68 2.36 16.66 -1.71
CA VAL A 68 1.43 17.23 -2.70
C VAL A 68 0.49 18.23 -2.01
N HIS A 69 -0.07 17.88 -0.86
CA HIS A 69 -0.93 18.78 -0.06
C HIS A 69 -0.18 20.03 0.40
N ALA A 70 1.08 19.89 0.82
CA ALA A 70 1.94 21.00 1.20
C ALA A 70 2.49 21.80 0.00
N ARG A 71 2.22 21.34 -1.25
CA ARG A 71 2.74 21.95 -2.49
C ARG A 71 4.27 22.14 -2.47
N ASP A 72 4.96 21.18 -1.86
CA ASP A 72 6.38 21.26 -1.58
C ASP A 72 7.19 21.10 -2.88
N GLY A 73 7.64 22.23 -3.43
CA GLY A 73 8.37 22.30 -4.69
C GLY A 73 7.46 22.52 -5.92
N SER A 74 8.04 23.11 -6.96
CA SER A 74 7.31 23.53 -8.18
C SER A 74 6.55 22.39 -8.85
N MET A 75 7.15 21.20 -8.92
CA MET A 75 6.52 20.01 -9.49
C MET A 75 5.29 19.57 -8.69
N ARG A 76 5.39 19.49 -7.36
CA ARG A 76 4.27 19.03 -6.51
C ARG A 76 3.16 20.07 -6.45
N LYS A 77 3.50 21.36 -6.51
CA LYS A 77 2.55 22.46 -6.69
C LYS A 77 1.78 22.35 -8.01
N PHE A 78 2.47 22.03 -9.10
CA PHE A 78 1.83 21.80 -10.41
C PHE A 78 0.88 20.60 -10.36
N VAL A 79 1.37 19.46 -9.87
CA VAL A 79 0.57 18.23 -9.72
C VAL A 79 -0.67 18.49 -8.87
N GLY A 80 -0.52 19.07 -7.68
CA GLY A 80 -1.64 19.31 -6.77
C GLY A 80 -2.67 20.31 -7.30
N ARG A 81 -2.28 21.26 -8.16
CA ARG A 81 -3.18 22.31 -8.68
C ARG A 81 -3.82 21.96 -10.02
N TYR A 82 -3.08 21.30 -10.91
CA TYR A 82 -3.48 21.12 -12.31
C TYR A 82 -3.63 19.68 -12.74
N VAL A 83 -3.09 18.72 -11.99
CA VAL A 83 -3.20 17.29 -12.32
C VAL A 83 -4.24 16.64 -11.42
N ALA A 84 -4.08 16.71 -10.10
CA ALA A 84 -4.93 16.02 -9.13
C ALA A 84 -6.46 16.17 -9.36
N PRO A 85 -7.01 17.34 -9.74
CA PRO A 85 -8.45 17.50 -9.98
C PRO A 85 -9.00 16.60 -11.10
N TYR A 86 -8.18 16.26 -12.10
CA TYR A 86 -8.62 15.48 -13.27
C TYR A 86 -8.35 13.98 -13.14
N PHE A 87 -7.57 13.58 -12.13
CA PHE A 87 -7.17 12.19 -11.89
C PHE A 87 -7.80 11.60 -10.62
N GLY A 88 -8.86 12.23 -10.10
CA GLY A 88 -9.54 11.85 -8.85
C GLY A 88 -9.91 10.37 -8.78
N GLU A 89 -10.61 9.83 -9.77
CA GLU A 89 -11.03 8.42 -9.81
C GLU A 89 -9.84 7.45 -9.77
N ARG A 90 -8.75 7.77 -10.48
CA ARG A 90 -7.55 6.91 -10.54
C ARG A 90 -6.75 6.97 -9.25
N LEU A 91 -6.67 8.13 -8.62
CA LEU A 91 -6.03 8.31 -7.31
C LEU A 91 -6.84 7.60 -6.22
N GLN A 92 -8.17 7.67 -6.29
CA GLN A 92 -9.09 6.93 -5.43
C GLN A 92 -8.91 5.42 -5.60
N GLY A 93 -8.83 4.91 -6.83
CA GLY A 93 -8.58 3.48 -7.09
C GLY A 93 -7.28 2.97 -6.45
N ARG A 94 -6.19 3.75 -6.49
CA ARG A 94 -4.94 3.37 -5.79
C ARG A 94 -5.09 3.32 -4.28
N LEU A 95 -5.83 4.26 -3.70
CA LEU A 95 -6.12 4.29 -2.27
C LEU A 95 -6.98 3.09 -1.86
N PHE A 96 -8.00 2.76 -2.65
CA PHE A 96 -8.84 1.59 -2.40
C PHE A 96 -8.05 0.30 -2.54
N ASN A 97 -7.17 0.15 -3.54
CA ASN A 97 -6.31 -1.02 -3.66
C ASN A 97 -5.39 -1.19 -2.45
N LEU A 98 -4.82 -0.08 -1.96
CA LEU A 98 -3.98 -0.09 -0.77
C LEU A 98 -4.76 -0.55 0.48
N MET A 99 -6.04 -0.21 0.59
CA MET A 99 -6.91 -0.61 1.70
C MET A 99 -7.46 -2.04 1.53
N ALA A 100 -7.73 -2.48 0.31
CA ALA A 100 -8.26 -3.81 0.01
C ALA A 100 -7.28 -4.93 0.40
N ASP A 101 -5.98 -4.64 0.35
CA ASP A 101 -4.90 -5.54 0.75
C ASP A 101 -4.55 -5.44 2.26
N ALA A 102 -5.42 -4.83 3.07
CA ALA A 102 -5.23 -4.76 4.51
C ALA A 102 -5.31 -6.13 5.19
N ALA A 103 -4.47 -6.35 6.20
CA ALA A 103 -4.50 -7.56 6.98
C ALA A 103 -5.78 -7.67 7.81
N LYS A 104 -6.25 -8.90 7.97
CA LYS A 104 -7.39 -9.27 8.83
C LYS A 104 -6.97 -10.40 9.75
N ILE A 105 -7.70 -10.60 10.84
CA ILE A 105 -7.47 -11.76 11.72
C ILE A 105 -8.04 -13.01 11.02
N ASP A 106 -7.18 -13.97 10.72
CA ASP A 106 -7.53 -15.12 9.85
C ASP A 106 -8.38 -16.18 10.56
N PHE A 107 -8.24 -16.28 11.88
CA PHE A 107 -8.96 -17.24 12.71
C PHE A 107 -10.29 -16.69 13.26
N LEU A 108 -10.71 -15.50 12.85
CA LEU A 108 -12.01 -14.92 13.20
C LEU A 108 -12.87 -14.70 11.95
N PRO A 109 -14.21 -14.85 12.07
CA PRO A 109 -15.09 -14.56 10.96
C PRO A 109 -15.06 -13.05 10.63
N LEU A 110 -15.15 -12.72 9.35
CA LEU A 110 -15.27 -11.33 8.92
C LEU A 110 -16.58 -10.72 9.41
N PRO A 111 -16.59 -9.43 9.82
CA PRO A 111 -17.83 -8.72 10.15
C PRO A 111 -18.80 -8.73 8.98
N ARG A 112 -20.11 -8.78 9.26
CA ARG A 112 -21.16 -8.74 8.22
C ARG A 112 -21.06 -7.51 7.30
N ALA A 113 -20.50 -6.41 7.82
CA ALA A 113 -20.27 -5.17 7.08
C ALA A 113 -19.11 -5.27 6.06
N SER A 114 -18.20 -6.23 6.20
CA SER A 114 -17.01 -6.41 5.35
C SER A 114 -17.29 -7.18 4.05
N ARG A 115 -18.49 -7.03 3.46
CA ARG A 115 -18.92 -7.74 2.24
C ARG A 115 -17.96 -7.50 1.06
N SER A 116 -18.11 -8.32 0.00
CA SER A 116 -17.28 -8.49 -1.22
C SER A 116 -16.86 -7.22 -2.01
N GLY A 117 -17.23 -6.01 -1.58
CA GLY A 117 -16.88 -4.76 -2.27
C GLY A 117 -15.37 -4.50 -2.34
N TRP A 118 -14.56 -5.15 -1.50
CA TRP A 118 -13.10 -5.05 -1.57
C TRP A 118 -12.46 -5.98 -2.62
N GLU A 119 -13.19 -6.98 -3.12
CA GLU A 119 -12.65 -7.96 -4.07
C GLU A 119 -12.25 -7.31 -5.41
N GLU A 120 -12.98 -6.29 -5.85
CA GLU A 120 -12.69 -5.53 -7.07
C GLU A 120 -11.38 -4.74 -6.99
N TYR A 121 -10.99 -4.31 -5.78
CA TYR A 121 -9.83 -3.46 -5.53
C TYR A 121 -8.60 -4.26 -5.08
N ARG A 122 -8.73 -5.56 -4.85
CA ARG A 122 -7.60 -6.41 -4.47
C ARG A 122 -6.54 -6.39 -5.57
N SER A 123 -5.27 -6.25 -5.20
CA SER A 123 -4.21 -6.09 -6.20
C SER A 123 -4.14 -7.32 -7.13
N SER A 124 -4.50 -7.12 -8.40
CA SER A 124 -4.15 -8.04 -9.49
C SER A 124 -2.82 -7.58 -10.07
N GLU A 125 -1.78 -8.42 -9.98
CA GLU A 125 -0.40 -8.16 -10.47
C GLU A 125 -0.37 -7.64 -11.93
N ARG A 126 -1.41 -7.92 -12.71
CA ARG A 126 -1.57 -7.57 -14.12
C ARG A 126 -1.54 -6.06 -14.41
N ASN A 127 -1.86 -5.21 -13.44
CA ASN A 127 -1.94 -3.76 -13.68
C ASN A 127 -0.56 -3.08 -13.69
N ALA A 128 0.41 -3.50 -12.86
CA ALA A 128 1.71 -2.82 -12.73
C ALA A 128 2.55 -2.82 -14.02
N LEU A 129 2.53 -3.92 -14.78
CA LEU A 129 3.24 -4.07 -16.05
C LEU A 129 2.68 -3.17 -17.16
N LEU A 130 1.36 -2.99 -17.19
CA LEU A 130 0.69 -2.11 -18.16
C LEU A 130 0.96 -0.62 -17.88
N TRP A 131 1.22 -0.26 -16.62
CA TRP A 131 1.57 1.11 -16.23
C TRP A 131 3.02 1.48 -16.61
N ALA A 132 3.97 0.55 -16.46
CA ALA A 132 5.36 0.79 -16.84
C ALA A 132 5.49 1.03 -18.36
N SER A 133 4.76 0.26 -19.17
CA SER A 133 4.75 0.42 -20.63
C SER A 133 4.06 1.73 -21.07
N SER A 134 2.97 2.12 -20.41
CA SER A 134 2.25 3.37 -20.73
C SER A 134 3.06 4.62 -20.38
N LEU A 135 3.78 4.62 -19.24
CA LEU A 135 4.63 5.74 -18.83
C LEU A 135 5.88 5.86 -19.72
N ALA A 136 6.48 4.72 -20.10
CA ALA A 136 7.58 4.69 -21.05
C ALA A 136 7.16 5.23 -22.43
N LEU A 137 5.97 4.87 -22.91
CA LEU A 137 5.42 5.39 -24.17
C LEU A 137 5.21 6.90 -24.10
N LEU A 138 4.68 7.42 -22.99
CA LEU A 138 4.49 8.87 -22.80
C LEU A 138 5.82 9.62 -22.81
N ILE A 139 6.85 9.10 -22.15
CA ILE A 139 8.20 9.69 -22.13
C ILE A 139 8.81 9.70 -23.54
N VAL A 140 8.66 8.61 -24.30
CA VAL A 140 9.12 8.51 -25.68
C VAL A 140 8.40 9.51 -26.58
N LEU A 141 7.08 9.66 -26.44
CA LEU A 141 6.31 10.63 -27.23
C LEU A 141 6.70 12.07 -26.92
N ILE A 142 6.94 12.40 -25.64
CA ILE A 142 7.44 13.72 -25.24
C ILE A 142 8.83 13.98 -25.85
N ALA A 143 9.74 12.99 -25.82
CA ALA A 143 11.08 13.12 -26.40
C ALA A 143 11.06 13.28 -27.93
N LEU A 144 10.15 12.59 -28.61
CA LEU A 144 9.96 12.73 -30.06
C LEU A 144 9.34 14.08 -30.45
N PHE A 145 8.45 14.63 -29.62
CA PHE A 145 7.84 15.94 -29.86
C PHE A 145 8.82 17.09 -29.59
N THR A 146 9.69 16.98 -28.60
CA THR A 146 10.70 18.00 -28.29
C THR A 146 11.91 17.91 -29.23
N GLY A 147 12.25 16.74 -29.75
CA GLY A 147 13.31 16.55 -30.74
C GLY A 147 12.98 17.06 -32.15
N ARG A 148 11.71 17.28 -32.46
CA ARG A 148 11.24 17.74 -33.78
C ARG A 148 11.09 19.27 -33.88
N SER A 149 11.27 19.98 -32.78
CA SER A 149 11.11 21.45 -32.67
C SER A 149 12.42 22.22 -32.86
N TYR A 150 13.50 21.57 -33.32
CA TYR A 150 14.83 22.15 -33.50
C TYR A 150 15.39 21.95 -34.92
N TRP A 151 14.53 21.94 -35.95
CA TRP A 151 14.90 22.10 -37.36
C TRP A 151 13.85 22.94 -38.09
#